data_AF-A0A9D1F305-F1
#
_entry.id   AF-A0A9D1F305-F1
#
_cell.length_a   1.000
_cell.length_b   1.000
_cell.length_c   1.000
_cell.angle_alpha   90.00
_cell.angle_beta   90.00
_cell.angle_gamma   90.00
#
_symmetry.space_group_name_H-M   'P 1'
#
loop_
_entity.id
_entity.type
_entity.pdbx_description
1 polymer ?
#
loop_
_entity_poly.entity_id
_entity_poly.type
_entity_poly.pdbx_seq_one_letter_code
_entity_poly.pdbx_strand_id
1 'polypeptide(L)'
;MIQYRCLTGEELCPRLFKDFNRRQEVTKCWRREKGQWVIKDDPFIDDWSKEDYVFLVSCLKNTVATGGFVYAGFKDGQLKGFVSVESEIFGKDQEYMDLTSIHVSAEIRHEGMGKVLFEAAKQWAKAHGAKKLYISSHSAVESQAFYKSMGCVEAREYDPGHVEKEPFDCQLECVL
;
A
#
# COMPACT_ATOMS: atom_id res chain seq x y z
N MET A 1 -22.35 7.76 -3.69
CA MET A 1 -21.30 8.23 -4.65
C MET A 1 -19.97 8.18 -3.92
N ILE A 2 -18.88 7.79 -4.59
CA ILE A 2 -17.56 7.77 -3.97
C ILE A 2 -16.88 9.13 -4.19
N GLN A 3 -16.32 9.70 -3.14
CA GLN A 3 -15.56 10.94 -3.18
C GLN A 3 -14.10 10.66 -2.86
N TYR A 4 -13.18 11.26 -3.63
CA TYR A 4 -11.75 11.07 -3.44
C TYR A 4 -11.06 12.39 -3.15
N ARG A 5 -10.15 12.41 -2.17
CA ARG A 5 -9.42 13.63 -1.76
C ARG A 5 -8.17 13.30 -0.96
N CYS A 6 -7.25 14.26 -0.89
CA CYS A 6 -6.13 14.19 0.05
C CYS A 6 -6.61 14.30 1.50
N LEU A 7 -5.87 13.67 2.41
CA LEU A 7 -6.05 13.83 3.86
C LEU A 7 -4.99 14.77 4.41
N THR A 8 -5.36 15.60 5.37
CA THR A 8 -4.42 16.40 6.14
C THR A 8 -4.03 15.70 7.45
N GLY A 9 -2.93 16.14 8.07
CA GLY A 9 -2.47 15.61 9.36
C GLY A 9 -3.50 15.75 10.50
N GLU A 10 -4.39 16.74 10.43
CA GLU A 10 -5.44 16.99 11.43
C GLU A 10 -6.58 15.96 11.33
N GLU A 11 -6.86 15.46 10.13
CA GLU A 11 -7.93 14.48 9.89
C GLU A 11 -7.52 13.07 10.29
N LEU A 12 -6.21 12.79 10.24
CA LEU A 12 -5.65 11.48 10.56
C LEU A 12 -5.78 11.19 12.06
N CYS A 13 -6.77 10.38 12.42
CA CYS A 13 -6.97 9.87 13.77
C CYS A 13 -7.60 8.48 13.71
N PRO A 14 -7.49 7.65 14.77
CA PRO A 14 -8.07 6.31 14.74
C PRO A 14 -9.58 6.30 14.46
N ARG A 15 -10.30 7.35 14.88
CA ARG A 15 -11.75 7.49 14.62
C ARG A 15 -12.09 7.61 13.14
N LEU A 16 -11.17 8.09 12.29
CA LEU A 16 -11.37 8.14 10.84
C LEU A 16 -11.60 6.74 10.25
N PHE A 17 -10.99 5.71 10.86
CA PHE A 17 -11.04 4.32 10.42
C PHE A 17 -12.16 3.51 11.09
N LYS A 18 -13.07 4.14 11.84
CA LYS A 18 -14.12 3.43 12.62
C LYS A 18 -15.00 2.49 11.78
N ASP A 19 -15.22 2.82 10.51
CA ASP A 19 -16.05 2.06 9.56
C ASP A 19 -15.17 1.33 8.51
N PHE A 20 -13.86 1.23 8.76
CA PHE A 20 -12.91 0.58 7.88
C PHE A 20 -12.73 -0.88 8.29
N ASN A 21 -12.96 -1.79 7.35
CA ASN A 21 -12.81 -3.23 7.55
C ASN A 21 -11.53 -3.71 6.84
N ARG A 22 -10.43 -3.83 7.59
CA ARG A 22 -9.14 -4.29 7.05
C ARG A 22 -9.12 -5.80 6.76
N ARG A 23 -9.90 -6.60 7.49
CA ARG A 23 -9.84 -8.06 7.49
C ARG A 23 -9.64 -8.67 6.10
N GLN A 24 -8.67 -9.56 5.98
CA GLN A 24 -8.40 -10.36 4.80
C GLN A 24 -8.21 -11.82 5.21
N GLU A 25 -8.93 -12.71 4.55
CA GLU A 25 -8.73 -14.16 4.71
C GLU A 25 -7.67 -14.61 3.69
N VAL A 26 -6.48 -14.91 4.18
CA VAL A 26 -5.37 -15.37 3.35
C VAL A 26 -5.41 -16.89 3.33
N THR A 27 -5.30 -17.46 2.14
CA THR A 27 -5.26 -18.93 1.95
C THR A 27 -3.92 -19.38 1.35
N LYS A 28 -3.38 -18.58 0.43
CA LYS A 28 -2.15 -18.86 -0.30
C LYS A 28 -1.24 -17.66 -0.33
N CYS A 29 0.05 -17.92 -0.19
CA CYS A 29 1.10 -16.92 -0.24
C CYS A 29 2.20 -17.32 -1.22
N TRP A 30 2.86 -16.31 -1.78
CA TRP A 30 4.14 -16.46 -2.44
C TRP A 30 5.25 -16.62 -1.41
N ARG A 31 6.16 -17.57 -1.66
CA ARG A 31 7.33 -17.84 -0.84
C ARG A 31 8.54 -17.97 -1.73
N ARG A 32 9.68 -17.44 -1.29
CA ARG A 32 10.93 -17.52 -2.04
C ARG A 32 11.71 -18.75 -1.59
N GLU A 33 11.81 -19.75 -2.45
CA GLU A 33 12.55 -20.99 -2.19
C GLU A 33 13.60 -21.22 -3.27
N LYS A 34 14.85 -21.45 -2.85
CA LYS A 34 15.99 -21.66 -3.77
C LYS A 34 16.08 -20.58 -4.86
N GLY A 35 15.76 -19.34 -4.51
CA GLY A 35 15.78 -18.18 -5.41
C GLY A 35 14.56 -18.03 -6.31
N GLN A 36 13.56 -18.91 -6.23
CA GLN A 36 12.35 -18.87 -7.06
C GLN A 36 11.09 -18.60 -6.22
N TRP A 37 10.15 -17.88 -6.80
CA TRP A 37 8.83 -17.65 -6.20
C TRP A 37 7.93 -18.86 -6.45
N VAL A 38 7.43 -19.45 -5.37
CA VAL A 38 6.47 -20.57 -5.39
C VAL A 38 5.24 -20.22 -4.57
N ILE A 39 4.08 -20.75 -4.97
CA ILE A 39 2.83 -20.58 -4.21
C ILE A 39 2.74 -21.70 -3.18
N LYS A 40 2.43 -21.35 -1.94
CA LYS A 40 2.15 -22.29 -0.84
C LYS A 40 0.84 -21.96 -0.16
N ASP A 41 0.18 -23.00 0.35
CA ASP A 41 -0.92 -22.83 1.30
C ASP A 41 -0.35 -22.32 2.62
N ASP A 42 -0.92 -21.22 3.10
CA ASP A 42 -0.53 -20.56 4.36
C ASP A 42 -1.75 -19.79 4.90
N PRO A 43 -2.73 -20.51 5.48
CA PRO A 43 -4.02 -19.94 5.82
C PRO A 43 -3.96 -19.16 7.14
N PHE A 44 -4.35 -17.88 7.10
CA PHE A 44 -4.51 -17.05 8.29
C PHE A 44 -5.46 -15.87 8.03
N ILE A 45 -5.84 -15.18 9.10
CA ILE A 45 -6.61 -13.94 9.00
C ILE A 45 -5.65 -12.79 9.26
N ASP A 46 -5.52 -11.91 8.27
CA ASP A 46 -4.81 -10.65 8.38
C ASP A 46 -5.81 -9.55 8.71
N ASP A 47 -5.75 -9.04 9.94
CA ASP A 47 -6.67 -8.02 10.44
C ASP A 47 -5.93 -7.07 11.39
N TRP A 48 -6.45 -5.85 11.53
CA TRP A 48 -5.82 -4.83 12.36
C TRP A 48 -6.42 -4.77 13.75
N SER A 49 -5.55 -4.83 14.74
CA SER A 49 -5.83 -4.46 16.12
C SER A 49 -6.00 -2.94 16.28
N LYS A 50 -6.44 -2.50 17.46
CA LYS A 50 -6.52 -1.05 17.75
C LYS A 50 -5.15 -0.41 17.74
N GLU A 51 -4.14 -1.14 18.20
CA GLU A 51 -2.75 -0.75 18.26
C GLU A 51 -2.19 -0.54 16.84
N ASP A 52 -2.55 -1.41 15.90
CA ASP A 52 -2.18 -1.27 14.47
C ASP A 52 -2.75 0.01 13.87
N TYR A 53 -4.01 0.36 14.17
CA TYR A 53 -4.59 1.63 13.71
C TYR A 53 -3.89 2.85 14.33
N VAL A 54 -3.48 2.78 15.60
CA VAL A 54 -2.72 3.86 16.24
C VAL A 54 -1.36 4.04 15.57
N PHE A 55 -0.66 2.93 15.32
CA PHE A 55 0.62 2.93 14.61
C PHE A 55 0.47 3.46 13.18
N LEU A 56 -0.50 2.95 12.41
CA LEU A 56 -0.81 3.41 11.05
C LEU A 56 -1.06 4.91 11.01
N VAL A 57 -1.90 5.44 11.91
CA VAL A 57 -2.17 6.88 11.98
C VAL A 57 -0.89 7.66 12.25
N SER A 58 0.00 7.16 13.10
CA SER A 58 1.29 7.82 13.34
C SER A 58 2.16 7.87 12.07
N CYS A 59 2.21 6.77 11.31
CA CYS A 59 2.93 6.70 10.05
C CYS A 59 2.34 7.67 9.01
N LEU A 60 1.02 7.65 8.79
CA LEU A 60 0.37 8.53 7.82
C LEU A 60 0.53 10.01 8.18
N LYS A 61 0.51 10.36 9.47
CA LYS A 61 0.81 11.73 9.92
C LYS A 61 2.24 12.13 9.59
N ASN A 62 3.19 11.22 9.81
CA ASN A 62 4.58 11.44 9.45
C ASN A 62 4.71 11.66 7.94
N THR A 63 4.11 10.80 7.11
CA THR A 63 4.08 10.94 5.65
C THR A 63 3.59 12.33 5.25
N VAL A 64 2.47 12.81 5.80
CA VAL A 64 1.99 14.17 5.49
C VAL A 64 2.96 15.25 5.99
N ALA A 65 3.52 15.10 7.19
CA ALA A 65 4.41 16.09 7.79
C ALA A 65 5.75 16.24 7.04
N THR A 66 6.24 15.17 6.42
CA THR A 66 7.45 15.16 5.59
C THR A 66 7.18 15.54 4.14
N GLY A 67 5.94 15.94 3.79
CA GLY A 67 5.55 16.38 2.45
C GLY A 67 5.17 15.24 1.50
N GLY A 68 4.92 14.04 2.03
CA GLY A 68 4.40 12.90 1.29
C GLY A 68 2.91 13.02 0.95
N PHE A 69 2.40 11.96 0.34
CA PHE A 69 1.04 11.89 -0.17
C PHE A 69 0.19 10.98 0.71
N VAL A 70 -1.01 11.44 1.08
CA VAL A 70 -2.06 10.58 1.63
C VAL A 70 -3.38 10.91 0.94
N TYR A 71 -3.97 9.93 0.28
CA TYR A 71 -5.17 10.08 -0.52
C TYR A 71 -6.20 9.02 -0.17
N ALA A 72 -7.47 9.41 -0.13
CA ALA A 72 -8.52 8.58 0.44
C ALA A 72 -9.80 8.62 -0.40
N GLY A 73 -10.50 7.49 -0.42
CA GLY A 73 -11.82 7.31 -1.00
C GLY A 73 -12.89 7.14 0.09
N PHE A 74 -13.97 7.91 -0.03
CA PHE A 74 -15.08 7.93 0.91
C PHE A 74 -16.38 7.49 0.23
N LYS A 75 -17.12 6.57 0.86
CA LYS A 75 -18.47 6.17 0.46
C LYS A 75 -19.41 6.55 1.60
N ASP A 76 -20.42 7.37 1.29
CA ASP A 76 -21.42 7.85 2.25
C ASP A 76 -20.78 8.52 3.50
N GLY A 77 -19.72 9.29 3.27
CA GLY A 77 -18.98 10.01 4.32
C GLY A 77 -18.02 9.14 5.14
N GLN A 78 -17.92 7.84 4.87
CA GLN A 78 -17.06 6.91 5.58
C GLN A 78 -15.79 6.61 4.79
N LEU A 79 -14.64 6.55 5.45
CA LEU A 79 -13.38 6.15 4.81
C LEU A 79 -13.48 4.68 4.40
N LYS A 80 -13.29 4.39 3.11
CA LYS A 80 -13.36 3.01 2.58
C LYS A 80 -12.12 2.59 1.80
N GLY A 81 -11.19 3.49 1.54
CA GLY A 81 -9.88 3.15 1.01
C GLY A 81 -8.92 4.32 1.13
N PHE A 82 -7.63 4.02 1.20
CA PHE A 82 -6.58 5.03 1.24
C PHE A 82 -5.27 4.49 0.63
N VAL A 83 -4.40 5.42 0.26
CA VAL A 83 -3.03 5.17 -0.20
C VAL A 83 -2.09 6.21 0.39
N SER A 84 -0.84 5.83 0.67
CA SER A 84 0.23 6.73 1.06
C SER A 84 1.49 6.52 0.21
N VAL A 85 2.20 7.62 -0.06
CA VAL A 85 3.51 7.63 -0.72
C VAL A 85 4.44 8.56 0.05
N GLU A 86 5.63 8.07 0.41
CA GLU A 86 6.64 8.90 1.08
C GLU A 86 7.25 9.92 0.12
N SER A 87 7.71 11.06 0.65
CA SER A 87 8.27 12.15 -0.16
C SER A 87 9.71 11.93 -0.62
N GLU A 88 10.43 11.03 0.03
CA GLU A 88 11.84 10.77 -0.27
C GLU A 88 11.99 9.92 -1.54
N ILE A 89 12.88 10.35 -2.44
CA ILE A 89 13.32 9.57 -3.58
C ILE A 89 14.51 8.71 -3.16
N PHE A 90 14.50 7.44 -3.53
CA PHE A 90 15.55 6.50 -3.16
C PHE A 90 15.94 5.54 -4.31
N GLY A 91 16.81 4.59 -3.97
CA GLY A 91 17.47 3.67 -4.90
C GLY A 91 18.78 4.24 -5.45
N LYS A 92 19.62 3.37 -6.01
CA LYS A 92 20.94 3.74 -6.55
C LYS A 92 20.86 4.83 -7.60
N ASP A 93 19.84 4.76 -8.45
CA ASP A 93 19.61 5.70 -9.57
C ASP A 93 18.62 6.82 -9.21
N GLN A 94 18.23 6.95 -7.94
CA GLN A 94 17.27 7.95 -7.44
C GLN A 94 15.98 7.96 -8.27
N GLU A 95 15.35 6.78 -8.37
CA GLU A 95 14.22 6.55 -9.28
C GLU A 95 12.93 6.13 -8.58
N TYR A 96 12.99 5.72 -7.31
CA TYR A 96 11.85 5.21 -6.57
C TYR A 96 11.25 6.23 -5.61
N MET A 97 9.92 6.23 -5.51
CA MET A 97 9.19 6.70 -4.34
C MET A 97 8.44 5.53 -3.72
N ASP A 98 8.37 5.49 -2.40
CA ASP A 98 7.83 4.35 -1.65
C ASP A 98 6.32 4.49 -1.44
N LEU A 99 5.54 3.54 -1.96
CA LEU A 99 4.12 3.41 -1.64
C LEU A 99 3.99 2.53 -0.39
N THR A 100 3.88 3.20 0.76
CA THR A 100 3.93 2.55 2.08
C THR A 100 2.62 1.95 2.55
N SER A 101 1.49 2.36 1.98
CA SER A 101 0.19 1.76 2.29
C SER A 101 -0.77 1.91 1.12
N ILE A 102 -1.53 0.86 0.82
CA ILE A 102 -2.74 0.93 -0.01
C ILE A 102 -3.74 -0.10 0.46
N HIS A 103 -4.90 0.36 0.91
CA HIS A 103 -5.91 -0.52 1.47
C HIS A 103 -7.30 -0.10 1.03
N VAL A 104 -8.16 -1.11 0.85
CA VAL A 104 -9.59 -0.96 0.57
C VAL A 104 -10.36 -1.83 1.54
N SER A 105 -11.39 -1.27 2.13
CA SER A 105 -12.29 -1.93 3.08
C SER A 105 -12.91 -3.18 2.43
N ALA A 106 -12.94 -4.29 3.17
CA ALA A 106 -13.20 -5.61 2.63
C ALA A 106 -14.50 -5.70 1.81
N GLU A 107 -15.56 -5.02 2.26
CA GLU A 107 -16.90 -5.06 1.69
C GLU A 107 -17.05 -4.29 0.37
N ILE A 108 -16.05 -3.51 -0.04
CA ILE A 108 -16.05 -2.80 -1.33
C ILE A 108 -14.82 -3.14 -2.20
N ARG A 109 -14.07 -4.20 -1.85
CA ARG A 109 -13.01 -4.71 -2.72
C ARG A 109 -13.60 -5.17 -4.04
N HIS A 110 -12.78 -5.16 -5.09
CA HIS A 110 -13.16 -5.47 -6.47
C HIS A 110 -14.18 -4.50 -7.11
N GLU A 111 -14.57 -3.40 -6.45
CA GLU A 111 -15.37 -2.31 -7.03
C GLU A 111 -14.52 -1.22 -7.72
N GLY A 112 -13.20 -1.43 -7.86
CA GLY A 112 -12.30 -0.52 -8.60
C GLY A 112 -11.63 0.57 -7.77
N MET A 113 -11.99 0.75 -6.48
CA MET A 113 -11.39 1.79 -5.63
C MET A 113 -9.86 1.68 -5.53
N GLY A 114 -9.32 0.46 -5.38
CA GLY A 114 -7.86 0.25 -5.30
C GLY A 114 -7.13 0.73 -6.54
N LYS A 115 -7.71 0.55 -7.73
CA LYS A 115 -7.14 1.06 -8.99
C LYS A 115 -7.10 2.58 -9.02
N VAL A 116 -8.17 3.25 -8.57
CA VAL A 116 -8.22 4.72 -8.50
C VAL A 116 -7.17 5.26 -7.54
N LEU A 117 -7.02 4.65 -6.37
CA LEU A 117 -6.02 5.03 -5.38
C LEU A 117 -4.60 4.82 -5.91
N PHE A 118 -4.31 3.67 -6.51
CA PHE A 118 -2.99 3.37 -7.06
C PHE A 118 -2.61 4.33 -8.19
N GLU A 119 -3.54 4.65 -9.09
CA GLU A 119 -3.31 5.61 -10.17
C GLU A 119 -3.06 7.03 -9.64
N ALA A 120 -3.77 7.46 -8.59
CA ALA A 120 -3.50 8.73 -7.93
C ALA A 120 -2.08 8.78 -7.34
N ALA A 121 -1.63 7.68 -6.71
CA ALA A 121 -0.27 7.56 -6.18
C ALA A 121 0.78 7.64 -7.31
N LYS A 122 0.55 6.97 -8.45
CA LYS A 122 1.44 7.04 -9.62
C LYS A 122 1.57 8.46 -10.15
N GLN A 123 0.44 9.13 -10.35
CA GLN A 123 0.41 10.50 -10.86
C GLN A 123 1.12 11.46 -9.93
N TRP A 124 0.90 11.32 -8.62
CA TRP A 124 1.57 12.14 -7.62
C TRP A 124 3.08 11.88 -7.64
N ALA A 125 3.53 10.62 -7.55
CA ALA A 125 4.96 10.30 -7.54
C ALA A 125 5.69 10.79 -8.80
N LYS A 126 5.05 10.65 -9.97
CA LYS A 126 5.58 11.16 -11.24
C LYS A 126 5.75 12.67 -11.23
N ALA A 127 4.75 13.40 -10.72
CA ALA A 127 4.81 14.84 -10.60
C ALA A 127 5.89 15.32 -9.61
N HIS A 128 6.34 14.44 -8.70
CA HIS A 128 7.38 14.72 -7.71
C HIS A 128 8.75 14.12 -8.10
N GLY A 129 8.93 13.72 -9.36
CA GLY A 129 10.23 13.39 -9.93
C GLY A 129 10.64 11.92 -9.85
N ALA A 130 9.80 11.04 -9.26
CA ALA A 130 10.04 9.61 -9.33
C ALA A 130 9.84 9.06 -10.74
N LYS A 131 10.58 8.01 -11.09
CA LYS A 131 10.38 7.25 -12.33
C LYS A 131 9.59 5.96 -12.08
N LYS A 132 9.60 5.50 -10.83
CA LYS A 132 8.95 4.26 -10.39
C LYS A 132 8.32 4.45 -9.01
N LEU A 133 7.22 3.75 -8.76
CA LEU A 133 6.79 3.44 -7.40
C LEU A 133 7.44 2.14 -6.96
N TYR A 134 7.93 2.12 -5.72
CA TYR A 134 8.36 0.92 -5.02
C TYR A 134 7.27 0.47 -4.05
N ILE A 135 7.12 -0.84 -3.88
CA ILE A 135 6.16 -1.42 -2.96
C ILE A 135 6.79 -2.65 -2.28
N SER A 136 6.95 -2.63 -0.96
CA SER A 136 7.06 -3.85 -0.17
C SER A 136 5.64 -4.36 0.08
N SER A 137 5.26 -5.47 -0.56
CA SER A 137 3.90 -5.98 -0.51
C SER A 137 3.83 -7.34 0.14
N HIS A 138 2.84 -7.47 1.04
CA HIS A 138 2.38 -8.74 1.57
C HIS A 138 2.23 -9.80 0.47
N SER A 139 2.75 -11.00 0.73
CA SER A 139 2.91 -12.08 -0.25
C SER A 139 1.62 -12.88 -0.55
N ALA A 140 0.48 -12.50 0.02
CA ALA A 140 -0.81 -13.10 -0.30
C ALA A 140 -1.08 -13.07 -1.82
N VAL A 141 -1.52 -14.20 -2.38
CA VAL A 141 -1.75 -14.34 -3.83
C VAL A 141 -2.75 -13.32 -4.36
N GLU A 142 -3.79 -13.00 -3.60
CA GLU A 142 -4.79 -11.98 -3.95
C GLU A 142 -4.16 -10.58 -4.08
N SER A 143 -3.37 -10.18 -3.08
CA SER A 143 -2.67 -8.88 -3.07
C SER A 143 -1.67 -8.78 -4.23
N GLN A 144 -0.90 -9.85 -4.49
CA GLN A 144 0.02 -9.89 -5.63
C GLN A 144 -0.71 -9.85 -6.98
N ALA A 145 -1.89 -10.46 -7.10
CA ALA A 145 -2.71 -10.36 -8.30
C ALA A 145 -3.18 -8.93 -8.57
N PHE A 146 -3.53 -8.17 -7.51
CA PHE A 146 -3.84 -6.74 -7.63
C PHE A 146 -2.66 -5.95 -8.21
N TYR A 147 -1.46 -6.04 -7.61
CA TYR A 147 -0.29 -5.30 -8.11
C TYR A 147 0.12 -5.72 -9.52
N LYS A 148 0.07 -7.02 -9.83
CA LYS A 148 0.31 -7.51 -11.19
C LYS A 148 -0.68 -6.90 -12.19
N SER A 149 -1.95 -6.75 -11.82
CA SER A 149 -2.97 -6.11 -12.67
C SER A 149 -2.75 -4.60 -12.85
N MET A 150 -2.04 -3.95 -11.92
CA MET A 150 -1.61 -2.55 -12.03
C MET A 150 -0.32 -2.38 -12.83
N GLY A 151 0.28 -3.48 -13.31
CA GLY A 151 1.52 -3.48 -14.08
C GLY A 151 2.79 -3.52 -13.23
N CYS A 152 2.68 -3.87 -11.94
CA CYS A 152 3.86 -4.07 -11.11
C CYS A 152 4.61 -5.35 -11.48
N VAL A 153 5.92 -5.31 -11.35
CA VAL A 153 6.85 -6.44 -11.51
C VAL A 153 7.78 -6.53 -10.30
N GLU A 154 8.52 -7.64 -10.15
CA GLU A 154 9.56 -7.76 -9.12
C GLU A 154 10.58 -6.62 -9.28
N ALA A 155 10.89 -5.94 -8.18
CA ALA A 155 11.80 -4.81 -8.17
C ALA A 155 13.21 -5.24 -8.57
N ARG A 156 13.91 -4.42 -9.36
CA ARG A 156 15.30 -4.69 -9.75
C ARG A 156 16.29 -4.46 -8.61
N GLU A 157 15.94 -3.55 -7.72
CA GLU A 157 16.66 -3.21 -6.52
C GLU A 157 15.75 -3.48 -5.33
N TYR A 158 16.24 -4.21 -4.34
CA TYR A 158 15.52 -4.46 -3.10
C TYR A 158 16.01 -3.48 -2.05
N ASP A 159 15.10 -2.77 -1.40
CA ASP A 159 15.41 -1.95 -0.24
C ASP A 159 15.74 -2.84 0.97
N PRO A 160 16.95 -2.75 1.55
CA PRO A 160 17.33 -3.60 2.67
C PRO A 160 16.46 -3.40 3.91
N GLY A 161 15.97 -2.18 4.16
CA GLY A 161 15.14 -1.87 5.32
C GLY A 161 13.77 -2.56 5.23
N HIS A 162 13.14 -2.52 4.06
CA HIS A 162 11.91 -3.26 3.79
C HIS A 162 12.10 -4.77 3.89
N VAL A 163 13.18 -5.30 3.32
CA VAL A 163 13.48 -6.76 3.38
C VAL A 163 13.73 -7.22 4.81
N GLU A 164 14.43 -6.44 5.63
CA GLU A 164 14.68 -6.79 7.03
C GLU A 164 13.39 -6.73 7.86
N LYS A 165 12.56 -5.71 7.64
CA LYS A 165 11.32 -5.50 8.37
C LYS A 165 10.26 -6.55 8.01
N GLU A 166 10.10 -6.86 6.73
CA GLU A 166 9.09 -7.78 6.20
C GLU A 166 9.74 -8.82 5.27
N PRO A 167 10.45 -9.83 5.80
CA PRO A 167 11.27 -10.76 5.01
C PRO A 167 10.49 -11.65 4.04
N PHE A 168 9.16 -11.72 4.20
CA PHE A 168 8.27 -12.48 3.35
C PHE A 168 7.53 -11.62 2.31
N ASP A 169 7.76 -10.31 2.30
CA ASP A 169 7.14 -9.43 1.32
C ASP A 169 7.79 -9.58 -0.05
N CYS A 170 6.94 -9.51 -1.08
CA CYS A 170 7.40 -9.35 -2.44
C CYS A 170 7.77 -7.88 -2.65
N GLN A 171 9.01 -7.62 -3.04
CA GLN A 171 9.49 -6.30 -3.39
C GLN A 171 9.14 -6.02 -4.85
N LEU A 172 8.34 -5.00 -5.10
CA LEU A 172 7.75 -4.71 -6.41
C LEU A 172 8.08 -3.30 -6.88
N GLU A 173 8.13 -3.11 -8.19
CA GLU A 173 8.22 -1.81 -8.84
C GLU A 173 7.11 -1.59 -9.87
N CYS A 174 6.68 -0.35 -10.05
CA CYS A 174 5.76 0.09 -11.11
C CYS A 174 6.30 1.33 -11.80
N VAL A 175 6.48 1.28 -13.13
CA VAL A 175 6.95 2.43 -13.93
C VAL A 175 5.84 3.49 -14.09
N LEU A 176 6.24 4.77 -14.02
CA LEU A 176 5.35 5.94 -13.97
C LEU A 176 5.16 6.68 -15.30
#